data_AF-A0A387H1R5-F1
#
_entry.id   AF-A0A387H1R5-F1
#
_cell.length_a   1.000
_cell.length_b   1.000
_cell.length_c   1.000
_cell.angle_alpha   90.00
_cell.angle_beta   90.00
_cell.angle_gamma   90.00
#
_symmetry.space_group_name_H-M   'P 1'
#
loop_
_entity.id
_entity.type
_entity.pdbx_description
1 polymer ?
#
loop_
_entity_poly.entity_id
_entity_poly.type
_entity_poly.pdbx_seq_one_letter_code
_entity_poly.pdbx_strand_id
1 'polypeptide(L)'
;MAHWLYKSEPSSWSWQQQKDAGAKGTEWTGVRNYLARNNMRAMQIGDKGFFYHSNDGLEVVGIVEVCALAHPDSTAKDDPRWECVDIRAVRDMPKFVSLKDIKANPKLSQMALVTSMRLSVQPVTDEEWLEVCRMGGLDNPPV
;
A
#
# COMPACT_ATOMS: atom_id res chain seq x y z
N MET A 1 15.29 1.06 -2.47
CA MET A 1 14.10 1.68 -1.84
C MET A 1 13.27 0.55 -1.27
N ALA A 2 12.54 0.79 -0.19
CA ALA A 2 11.68 -0.24 0.38
C ALA A 2 10.35 -0.30 -0.37
N HIS A 3 9.74 -1.49 -0.38
CA HIS A 3 8.43 -1.72 -0.99
C HIS A 3 7.39 -2.03 0.08
N TRP A 4 6.18 -1.53 -0.14
CA TRP A 4 5.09 -1.59 0.82
C TRP A 4 3.76 -2.00 0.18
N LEU A 5 2.76 -2.30 0.99
CA LEU A 5 1.38 -2.48 0.56
C LEU A 5 0.43 -1.77 1.52
N TYR A 6 -0.53 -1.03 0.95
CA TYR A 6 -1.53 -0.26 1.65
C TYR A 6 -2.92 -0.83 1.34
N LYS A 7 -3.61 -1.35 2.36
CA LYS A 7 -4.99 -1.83 2.22
C LYS A 7 -5.96 -0.67 2.37
N SER A 8 -6.88 -0.52 1.42
CA SER A 8 -7.94 0.48 1.44
C SER A 8 -9.26 -0.14 1.00
N GLU A 9 -10.34 0.14 1.73
CA GLU A 9 -11.68 -0.27 1.31
C GLU A 9 -12.19 0.72 0.25
N PRO A 10 -12.59 0.27 -0.96
CA PRO A 10 -12.98 1.18 -2.05
C PRO A 10 -14.14 2.10 -1.71
N SER A 11 -15.06 1.64 -0.85
CA SER A 11 -16.20 2.41 -0.36
C SER A 11 -15.80 3.57 0.56
N SER A 12 -14.63 3.49 1.19
CA SER A 12 -14.09 4.54 2.06
C SER A 12 -13.08 5.41 1.33
N TRP A 13 -12.10 4.80 0.66
CA TRP A 13 -11.10 5.48 -0.15
C TRP A 13 -10.67 4.61 -1.33
N SER A 14 -11.21 4.95 -2.50
CA SER A 14 -10.97 4.23 -3.75
C SER A 14 -9.66 4.64 -4.43
N TRP A 15 -9.23 3.81 -5.39
CA TRP A 15 -8.06 4.13 -6.22
C TRP A 15 -8.31 5.36 -7.11
N GLN A 16 -9.54 5.57 -7.56
CA GLN A 16 -9.86 6.77 -8.33
C GLN A 16 -9.71 8.03 -7.48
N GLN A 17 -10.21 8.03 -6.24
CA GLN A 17 -9.99 9.14 -5.31
C GLN A 17 -8.50 9.39 -5.03
N GLN A 18 -7.70 8.33 -4.91
CA GLN A 18 -6.25 8.45 -4.75
C GLN A 18 -5.57 9.10 -5.95
N LYS A 19 -6.02 8.82 -7.18
CA LYS A 19 -5.55 9.48 -8.39
C LYS A 19 -6.02 10.93 -8.46
N ASP A 20 -7.27 11.20 -8.11
CA ASP A 20 -7.85 12.54 -8.12
C ASP A 20 -7.19 13.48 -7.10
N ALA A 21 -6.66 12.94 -5.99
CA ALA A 21 -5.83 13.69 -5.04
C ALA A 21 -4.52 14.22 -5.67
N GLY A 22 -4.06 13.59 -6.75
CA GLY A 22 -2.95 14.07 -7.58
C GLY A 22 -1.63 14.21 -6.82
N ALA A 23 -0.84 15.20 -7.22
CA ALA A 23 0.52 15.41 -6.70
C ALA A 23 0.57 15.78 -5.20
N LYS A 24 -0.55 16.29 -4.65
CA LYS A 24 -0.70 16.59 -3.21
C LYS A 24 -0.65 15.30 -2.37
N GLY A 25 -1.12 14.18 -2.92
CA GLY A 25 -1.27 12.95 -2.18
C GLY A 25 -2.38 13.00 -1.14
N THR A 26 -2.37 11.99 -0.27
CA THR A 26 -3.38 11.75 0.76
C THR A 26 -2.69 11.29 2.03
N GLU A 27 -3.07 11.89 3.15
CA GLU A 27 -2.69 11.45 4.49
C GLU A 27 -3.26 10.06 4.79
N TRP A 28 -2.39 9.11 5.13
CA TRP A 28 -2.78 7.71 5.36
C TRP A 28 -3.32 7.46 6.78
N THR A 29 -4.36 8.21 7.13
CA THR A 29 -4.98 8.27 8.47
C THR A 29 -5.69 6.98 8.89
N GLY A 30 -6.11 6.94 10.17
CA GLY A 30 -7.00 5.90 10.69
C GLY A 30 -6.32 4.57 11.04
N VAL A 31 -5.00 4.47 10.84
CA VAL A 31 -4.23 3.28 11.25
C VAL A 31 -4.15 3.23 12.78
N ARG A 32 -4.74 2.18 13.37
CA ARG A 32 -4.72 1.92 14.81
C ARG A 32 -4.05 0.58 15.17
N ASN A 33 -3.13 0.13 14.32
CA ASN A 33 -2.31 -1.05 14.53
C ASN A 33 -0.84 -0.63 14.71
N TYR A 34 -0.21 -1.03 15.82
CA TYR A 34 1.16 -0.62 16.16
C TYR A 34 2.20 -1.07 15.14
N LEU A 35 2.07 -2.27 14.57
CA LEU A 35 3.00 -2.76 13.56
C LEU A 35 2.83 -2.00 12.25
N ALA A 36 1.59 -1.75 11.82
CA ALA A 36 1.32 -0.94 10.63
C ALA A 36 1.87 0.49 10.77
N ARG A 37 1.69 1.11 11.94
CA ARG A 37 2.31 2.41 12.26
C ARG A 37 3.83 2.34 12.19
N ASN A 38 4.44 1.31 12.78
CA ASN A 38 5.89 1.16 12.77
C ASN A 38 6.43 0.94 11.34
N ASN A 39 5.68 0.25 10.47
CA ASN A 39 6.02 0.16 9.04
C ASN A 39 6.03 1.54 8.41
N MET A 40 5.01 2.37 8.66
CA MET A 40 4.98 3.75 8.15
C MET A 40 6.13 4.63 8.68
N ARG A 41 6.54 4.45 9.95
CA ARG A 41 7.71 5.13 10.51
C ARG A 41 9.03 4.76 9.83
N ALA A 42 9.11 3.57 9.24
CA ALA A 42 10.31 3.10 8.56
C ALA A 42 10.40 3.60 7.10
N MET A 43 9.31 4.12 6.54
CA MET A 43 9.25 4.60 5.17
C MET A 43 10.11 5.83 4.93
N GLN A 44 10.65 5.95 3.72
CA GLN A 44 11.34 7.13 3.22
C GLN A 44 10.58 7.75 2.05
N ILE A 45 10.81 9.05 1.79
CA ILE A 45 10.24 9.71 0.60
C ILE A 45 10.67 8.97 -0.66
N GLY A 46 9.70 8.68 -1.53
CA GLY A 46 9.91 7.96 -2.79
C GLY A 46 9.81 6.45 -2.67
N ASP A 47 9.76 5.87 -1.46
CA ASP A 47 9.45 4.44 -1.31
C ASP A 47 8.13 4.11 -1.99
N LYS A 48 8.11 2.98 -2.69
CA LYS A 48 6.96 2.56 -3.50
C LYS A 48 6.07 1.61 -2.72
N GLY A 49 4.81 1.52 -3.11
CA GLY A 49 3.95 0.47 -2.62
C GLY A 49 2.72 0.20 -3.45
N PHE A 50 2.09 -0.92 -3.17
CA PHE A 50 0.85 -1.33 -3.81
C PHE A 50 -0.35 -0.70 -3.11
N PHE A 51 -1.27 -0.14 -3.90
CA PHE A 51 -2.61 0.20 -3.45
C PHE A 51 -3.50 -1.03 -3.64
N TYR A 52 -3.95 -1.62 -2.54
CA TYR A 52 -4.74 -2.84 -2.50
C TYR A 52 -6.16 -2.55 -2.04
N HIS A 53 -7.14 -2.95 -2.84
CA HIS A 53 -8.55 -2.90 -2.45
C HIS A 53 -8.88 -4.05 -1.49
N SER A 54 -9.32 -3.71 -0.28
CA SER A 54 -9.73 -4.65 0.77
C SER A 54 -11.24 -4.69 0.97
N ASN A 55 -11.74 -5.80 1.54
CA ASN A 55 -13.15 -6.17 1.72
C ASN A 55 -13.93 -6.36 0.41
N ASP A 56 -13.88 -5.38 -0.48
CA ASP A 56 -14.41 -5.43 -1.84
C ASP A 56 -13.27 -5.32 -2.86
N GLY A 57 -13.44 -5.92 -4.04
CA GLY A 57 -12.40 -6.08 -5.07
C GLY A 57 -11.35 -7.15 -4.73
N LEU A 58 -10.66 -7.02 -3.58
CA LEU A 58 -9.60 -7.92 -3.13
C LEU A 58 -8.45 -8.07 -4.14
N GLU A 59 -7.88 -6.93 -4.56
CA GLU A 59 -6.90 -6.89 -5.64
C GLU A 59 -5.94 -5.68 -5.54
N VAL A 60 -4.76 -5.83 -6.11
CA VAL A 60 -3.82 -4.73 -6.33
C VAL A 60 -4.22 -3.99 -7.60
N VAL A 61 -4.52 -2.70 -7.45
CA VAL A 61 -5.07 -1.86 -8.54
C VAL A 61 -4.12 -0.76 -9.01
N GLY A 62 -3.08 -0.47 -8.25
CA GLY A 62 -2.16 0.61 -8.56
C GLY A 62 -0.90 0.63 -7.71
N ILE A 63 0.00 1.53 -8.09
CA ILE A 63 1.25 1.82 -7.40
C ILE A 63 1.19 3.25 -6.87
N VAL A 64 1.59 3.40 -5.62
CA VAL A 64 1.76 4.67 -4.91
C VAL A 64 3.23 4.88 -4.54
N GLU A 65 3.55 6.11 -4.15
CA GLU A 65 4.80 6.42 -3.47
C GLU A 65 4.55 7.30 -2.24
N VAL A 66 5.48 7.23 -1.29
CA VAL A 66 5.49 8.08 -0.10
C VAL A 66 5.92 9.49 -0.48
N CYS A 67 5.08 10.49 -0.17
CA CYS A 67 5.33 11.90 -0.45
C CYS A 67 5.43 12.79 0.81
N ALA A 68 5.10 12.27 1.99
CA ALA A 68 5.46 12.88 3.28
C ALA A 68 5.92 11.78 4.26
N LEU A 69 6.94 12.07 5.06
CA LEU A 69 7.41 11.16 6.13
C LEU A 69 6.37 11.06 7.25
N ALA A 70 6.54 10.07 8.12
CA ALA A 70 5.63 9.87 9.25
C ALA A 70 5.47 11.15 10.09
N HIS A 71 4.22 11.56 10.31
CA HIS A 71 3.82 12.69 11.12
C HIS A 71 2.54 12.33 11.90
N PRO A 72 2.16 13.12 12.93
CA PRO A 72 0.94 12.85 13.69
C PRO A 72 -0.29 12.71 12.79
N ASP A 73 -1.10 11.68 13.05
CA ASP A 73 -2.34 11.41 12.32
C ASP A 73 -3.42 12.44 12.73
N SER A 74 -3.91 13.22 11.77
CA SER A 74 -4.89 14.29 12.00
C SER A 74 -6.23 13.79 12.58
N THR A 75 -6.56 12.51 12.41
CA THR A 75 -7.77 11.87 12.93
C THR A 75 -7.59 11.30 14.34
N ALA A 76 -6.37 11.36 14.90
CA ALA A 76 -6.06 10.77 16.20
C ALA A 76 -6.43 11.65 17.40
N LYS A 77 -7.11 12.79 17.20
CA LYS A 77 -7.53 13.72 18.28
C LYS A 77 -6.37 14.06 19.22
N ASP A 78 -5.24 14.47 18.65
CA ASP A 78 -4.00 14.84 19.35
C ASP A 78 -3.31 13.71 20.13
N ASP A 79 -3.66 12.44 19.90
CA ASP A 79 -2.91 11.31 20.45
C ASP A 79 -1.59 11.11 19.70
N PRO A 80 -0.42 11.45 20.28
CA PRO A 80 0.87 11.45 19.59
C PRO A 80 1.38 10.03 19.32
N ARG A 81 0.67 8.99 19.79
CA ARG A 81 1.03 7.60 19.51
C ARG A 81 0.72 7.21 18.08
N TRP A 82 -0.17 7.91 17.40
CA TRP A 82 -0.60 7.58 16.05
C TRP A 82 0.00 8.56 15.05
N GLU A 83 0.74 7.98 14.11
CA GLU A 83 1.40 8.69 13.04
C GLU A 83 1.12 7.96 11.73
N CYS A 84 1.11 8.70 10.63
CA CYS A 84 0.98 8.19 9.29
C CYS A 84 1.85 8.99 8.32
N VAL A 85 2.07 8.42 7.14
CA VAL A 85 2.71 9.10 6.00
C VAL A 85 1.64 9.69 5.09
N ASP A 86 2.07 10.52 4.13
CA ASP A 86 1.25 10.82 2.95
C ASP A 86 1.72 9.98 1.78
N ILE A 87 0.77 9.49 0.98
CA ILE A 87 1.04 8.76 -0.26
C ILE A 87 0.35 9.40 -1.46
N ARG A 88 0.94 9.26 -2.64
CA ARG A 88 0.34 9.70 -3.90
C ARG A 88 0.40 8.64 -4.97
N ALA A 89 -0.55 8.69 -5.91
CA ALA A 89 -0.60 7.77 -7.03
C ALA A 89 0.61 7.98 -7.97
N VAL A 90 1.19 6.87 -8.43
CA VAL A 90 2.27 6.85 -9.42
C VAL A 90 1.77 6.28 -10.74
N ARG A 91 1.13 5.11 -10.70
CA ARG A 91 0.66 4.43 -11.91
C ARG A 91 -0.45 3.43 -11.60
N ASP A 92 -1.39 3.29 -12.53
CA ASP A 92 -2.34 2.17 -12.53
C ASP A 92 -1.61 0.83 -12.67
N MET A 93 -2.16 -0.23 -12.06
CA MET A 93 -1.75 -1.58 -12.41
C MET A 93 -2.42 -1.97 -13.74
N PRO A 94 -1.67 -2.29 -14.82
CA PRO A 94 -2.26 -2.54 -16.15
C PRO A 94 -3.31 -3.66 -16.14
N LYS A 95 -3.02 -4.71 -15.37
CA LYS A 95 -3.96 -5.78 -15.05
C LYS A 95 -4.03 -5.94 -13.55
N PHE A 96 -5.20 -5.79 -12.96
CA PHE A 96 -5.37 -5.97 -11.53
C PHE A 96 -4.91 -7.37 -11.09
N VAL A 97 -4.23 -7.42 -9.95
CA VAL A 97 -3.67 -8.67 -9.41
C VAL A 97 -4.50 -9.07 -8.20
N SER A 98 -5.36 -10.07 -8.39
CA SER A 98 -6.30 -10.50 -7.36
C SER A 98 -5.60 -11.23 -6.20
N LEU A 99 -6.17 -11.13 -5.00
CA LEU A 99 -5.72 -11.90 -3.84
C LEU A 99 -5.74 -13.41 -4.11
N LYS A 100 -6.69 -13.88 -4.93
CA LYS A 100 -6.79 -15.28 -5.35
C LYS A 100 -5.55 -15.69 -6.13
N ASP A 101 -5.14 -14.89 -7.11
CA ASP A 101 -3.95 -15.17 -7.92
C ASP A 101 -2.66 -15.06 -7.09
N ILE A 102 -2.59 -14.08 -6.19
CA ILE A 102 -1.46 -13.95 -5.25
C ILE A 102 -1.32 -15.20 -4.38
N LYS A 103 -2.43 -15.69 -3.80
CA LYS A 103 -2.43 -16.92 -2.99
C LYS A 103 -2.10 -18.17 -3.78
N ALA A 104 -2.44 -18.20 -5.07
CA ALA A 104 -2.14 -19.33 -5.95
C ALA A 104 -0.67 -19.36 -6.40
N ASN A 105 0.09 -18.28 -6.22
CA ASN A 105 1.48 -18.19 -6.62
C ASN A 105 2.42 -18.62 -5.47
N PRO A 106 3.16 -19.75 -5.60
CA PRO A 106 4.04 -20.24 -4.54
C PRO A 106 5.13 -19.24 -4.12
N LYS A 107 5.57 -18.37 -5.06
CA LYS A 107 6.57 -17.33 -4.79
C LYS A 107 6.09 -16.27 -3.80
N LEU A 108 4.77 -16.10 -3.68
CA LEU A 108 4.13 -15.10 -2.82
C LEU A 108 3.53 -15.72 -1.55
N SER A 109 3.81 -17.01 -1.28
CA SER A 109 3.23 -17.73 -0.15
C SER A 109 3.59 -17.14 1.23
N GLN A 110 4.72 -16.44 1.32
CA GLN A 110 5.19 -15.78 2.54
C GLN A 110 4.84 -14.29 2.60
N MET A 111 4.26 -13.73 1.53
CA MET A 111 3.92 -12.32 1.46
C MET A 111 2.99 -11.94 2.61
N ALA A 112 3.24 -10.80 3.24
CA ALA A 112 2.44 -10.31 4.36
C ALA A 112 0.95 -10.19 4.02
N LEU A 113 0.60 -10.00 2.74
CA LEU A 113 -0.78 -10.00 2.27
C LEU A 113 -1.48 -11.36 2.46
N VAL A 114 -0.73 -12.45 2.33
CA VAL A 114 -1.20 -13.84 2.49
C VAL A 114 -1.13 -14.28 3.95
N THR A 115 -0.09 -13.88 4.69
CA THR A 115 0.18 -14.38 6.04
C THR A 115 -0.42 -13.52 7.15
N SER A 116 -0.66 -12.23 6.90
CA SER A 116 -1.10 -11.25 7.91
C SER A 116 -2.48 -10.67 7.61
N MET A 117 -3.51 -11.23 8.25
CA MET A 117 -4.91 -10.85 8.03
C MET A 117 -5.26 -9.43 8.53
N ARG A 118 -4.67 -9.01 9.66
CA ARG A 118 -5.03 -7.76 10.36
C ARG A 118 -4.06 -6.60 10.13
N LEU A 119 -3.04 -6.80 9.29
CA LEU A 119 -2.03 -5.79 9.02
C LEU A 119 -2.44 -4.99 7.76
N SER A 120 -2.73 -3.69 7.92
CA SER A 120 -3.22 -2.81 6.86
C SER A 120 -2.10 -2.14 6.06
N VAL A 121 -0.94 -1.92 6.67
CA VAL A 121 0.28 -1.43 6.01
C VAL A 121 1.34 -2.49 6.19
N GLN A 122 1.84 -3.04 5.09
CA GLN A 122 2.64 -4.27 5.09
C GLN A 122 3.98 -4.06 4.38
N PRO A 123 5.07 -4.69 4.84
CA PRO A 123 6.29 -4.77 4.05
C PRO A 123 6.07 -5.69 2.85
N VAL A 124 6.77 -5.41 1.76
CA VAL A 124 6.84 -6.23 0.55
C VAL A 124 8.31 -6.40 0.21
N THR A 125 8.78 -7.64 -0.03
CA THR A 125 10.17 -7.84 -0.46
C THR A 125 10.37 -7.42 -1.91
N ASP A 126 11.62 -7.21 -2.33
CA ASP A 126 11.91 -6.85 -3.72
C ASP A 126 11.46 -7.94 -4.70
N GLU A 127 11.60 -9.21 -4.32
CA GLU A 127 11.12 -10.35 -5.12
C GLU A 127 9.60 -10.38 -5.23
N GLU A 128 8.89 -10.10 -4.13
CA GLU A 128 7.43 -10.02 -4.11
C GLU A 128 6.92 -8.85 -4.94
N TRP A 129 7.59 -7.69 -4.83
CA TRP A 129 7.30 -6.50 -5.62
C TRP A 129 7.38 -6.79 -7.12
N LEU A 130 8.52 -7.34 -7.56
CA LEU A 130 8.75 -7.67 -8.96
C LEU A 130 7.76 -8.71 -9.47
N GLU A 131 7.46 -9.74 -8.68
CA GLU A 131 6.54 -10.80 -9.09
C GLU A 131 5.10 -10.29 -9.22
N VAL A 132 4.60 -9.48 -8.28
CA VAL A 132 3.27 -8.87 -8.37
C VAL A 132 3.19 -7.90 -9.54
N CYS A 133 4.23 -7.08 -9.76
CA CYS A 133 4.30 -6.19 -10.93
C CYS A 133 4.26 -6.98 -12.24
N ARG A 134 5.04 -8.07 -12.36
CA ARG A 134 5.04 -8.98 -13.51
C ARG A 134 3.65 -9.61 -13.73
N MET A 135 2.99 -10.07 -12.67
CA MET A 135 1.62 -10.61 -12.74
C MET A 135 0.62 -9.56 -13.26
N GLY A 136 0.83 -8.29 -12.91
CA GLY A 136 0.01 -7.16 -13.35
C GLY A 136 0.42 -6.54 -14.67
N GLY A 137 1.42 -7.09 -15.38
CA GLY A 137 1.86 -6.62 -16.70
C GLY A 137 2.86 -5.46 -16.67
N LEU A 138 3.62 -5.30 -15.59
CA LEU A 138 4.70 -4.31 -15.46
C LEU A 138 6.06 -5.01 -15.42
N ASP A 139 6.71 -5.14 -16.57
CA ASP A 139 8.06 -5.74 -16.67
C ASP A 139 9.16 -4.80 -16.12
N ASN A 140 8.94 -3.49 -16.17
CA ASN A 140 9.82 -2.46 -15.63
C ASN A 140 9.03 -1.57 -14.67
N PRO A 141 8.78 -2.04 -13.43
CA PRO A 141 8.03 -1.25 -12.45
C PRO A 141 8.81 -0.01 -12.01
N PRO A 142 8.11 1.02 -11.48
CA PRO A 142 8.78 2.14 -10.84
C PRO A 142 9.71 1.63 -9.73
N VAL A 143 10.95 2.14 -9.76
CA VAL A 143 11.91 2.05 -8.66
C VAL A 143 11.67 3.20 -7.71
#